data_AF-A0A1F8AZ24-F1
#
_entry.id   AF-A0A1F8AZ24-F1
#
_cell.length_a   1.000
_cell.length_b   1.000
_cell.length_c   1.000
_cell.angle_alpha   90.00
_cell.angle_beta   90.00
_cell.angle_gamma   90.00
#
_symmetry.space_group_name_H-M   'P 1'
#
loop_
_entity.id
_entity.type
_entity.pdbx_description
1 polymer ?
#
loop_
_entity_poly.entity_id
_entity_poly.type
_entity_poly.pdbx_seq_one_letter_code
_entity_poly.pdbx_strand_id
1 'polypeptide(L)'
;MPREIDNGNFLRGFEIIASLGYQLKSQGINNLDVLRETPDHPAVIYFNHSAIDDPVLVVSFLQRFVPERLDNVVIPVSHHHAQFKNYALYSVLTGLGRNQAGFQMPEVVQSYRRRGENPIDPRISRTLDDKFARLINSVMPSGPLIIIFPEGHRSEGASLMPAESGVGAVARVMKKLKDKGQIGGGFFIPLSIVFDNFKSGKIHYRPIRGGGVTIRIGEPITLESLLSESSQRGEGKEADKISHYLMERLTEILPESMHGFYHKSLLAHTYAGRFEQRSGEKGKVIVFDKLPEK
;
A
#
# COMPACT_ATOMS: atom_id res chain seq x y z
N MET A 1 -14.45 12.99 31.11
CA MET A 1 -14.39 13.53 29.74
C MET A 1 -13.05 13.13 29.14
N PRO A 2 -12.99 12.45 27.99
CA PRO A 2 -11.72 12.24 27.31
C PRO A 2 -11.21 13.61 26.85
N ARG A 3 -9.95 13.94 27.16
CA ARG A 3 -9.32 15.14 26.61
C ARG A 3 -9.28 14.98 25.09
N GLU A 4 -9.79 15.95 24.34
CA GLU A 4 -9.44 16.09 22.93
C GLU A 4 -7.91 16.13 22.85
N ILE A 5 -7.33 15.03 22.35
CA ILE A 5 -5.94 15.03 21.96
C ILE A 5 -5.90 15.89 20.71
N ASP A 6 -5.19 17.01 20.77
CA ASP A 6 -4.94 17.85 19.60
C ASP A 6 -4.15 17.04 18.57
N ASN A 7 -4.88 16.44 17.63
CA ASN A 7 -4.37 15.54 16.58
C ASN A 7 -3.28 16.23 15.73
N GLY A 8 -3.28 17.57 15.68
CA GLY A 8 -2.27 18.36 14.98
C GLY A 8 -0.86 18.17 15.54
N ASN A 9 -0.70 17.93 16.84
CA ASN A 9 0.62 17.82 17.46
C ASN A 9 1.30 16.47 17.21
N PHE A 10 0.55 15.38 17.08
CA PHE A 10 1.10 14.06 16.80
C PHE A 10 1.63 13.95 15.35
N LEU A 11 0.83 14.43 14.39
CA LEU A 11 1.18 14.37 12.97
C LEU A 11 2.30 15.34 12.59
N ARG A 12 2.35 16.52 13.23
CA ARG A 12 3.46 17.48 13.08
C ARG A 12 4.80 16.89 13.55
N GLY A 13 4.78 15.99 14.53
CA GLY A 13 5.98 15.26 14.96
C GLY A 13 6.60 14.40 13.84
N PHE A 14 5.77 13.75 13.02
CA PHE A 14 6.25 12.97 11.87
C PHE A 14 6.88 13.84 10.79
N GLU A 15 6.29 14.99 10.50
CA GLU A 15 6.84 15.94 9.52
C GLU A 15 8.20 16.49 9.98
N ILE A 16 8.34 16.84 11.26
CA ILE A 16 9.60 17.30 11.85
C ILE A 16 10.65 16.19 11.76
N ILE A 17 10.31 14.96 12.13
CA ILE A 17 11.23 13.82 12.01
C ILE A 17 11.63 13.65 10.55
N ALA A 18 10.67 13.50 9.63
CA ALA A 18 10.96 13.28 8.21
C ALA A 18 11.83 14.39 7.59
N SER A 19 11.57 15.65 7.92
CA SER A 19 12.34 16.80 7.41
C SER A 19 13.78 16.87 7.94
N LEU A 20 14.04 16.32 9.14
CA LEU A 20 15.40 16.21 9.68
C LEU A 20 16.20 15.08 9.04
N GLY A 21 15.56 13.98 8.67
CA GLY A 21 16.26 12.78 8.19
C GLY A 21 16.26 12.54 6.69
N TYR A 22 15.42 13.24 5.92
CA TYR A 22 15.26 13.04 4.48
C TYR A 22 15.37 14.33 3.69
N GLN A 23 16.01 14.24 2.52
CA GLN A 23 15.96 15.26 1.48
C GLN A 23 14.91 14.82 0.46
N LEU A 24 13.67 15.25 0.69
CA LEU A 24 12.53 14.88 -0.14
C LEU A 24 12.50 15.72 -1.43
N LYS A 25 12.54 15.04 -2.58
CA LYS A 25 12.16 15.60 -3.89
C LYS A 25 10.79 15.06 -4.26
N SER A 26 9.93 15.91 -4.78
CA SER A 26 8.53 15.55 -5.06
C SER A 26 8.15 15.94 -6.49
N GLN A 27 7.42 15.06 -7.19
CA GLN A 27 6.91 15.28 -8.54
C GLN A 27 5.44 14.88 -8.64
N GLY A 28 4.66 15.58 -9.47
CA GLY A 28 3.23 15.28 -9.72
C GLY A 28 2.29 15.64 -8.56
N ILE A 29 2.66 16.56 -7.66
CA ILE A 29 1.87 16.87 -6.45
C ILE A 29 0.43 17.33 -6.79
N ASN A 30 0.25 18.03 -7.90
CA ASN A 30 -1.06 18.47 -8.40
C ASN A 30 -2.04 17.29 -8.63
N ASN A 31 -1.54 16.07 -8.82
CA ASN A 31 -2.39 14.89 -8.96
C ASN A 31 -3.10 14.51 -7.65
N LEU A 32 -2.69 15.08 -6.52
CA LEU A 32 -3.42 14.96 -5.25
C LEU A 32 -4.60 15.93 -5.13
N ASP A 33 -4.76 16.90 -6.04
CA ASP A 33 -5.84 17.90 -5.96
C ASP A 33 -7.23 17.24 -6.04
N VAL A 34 -7.34 16.09 -6.73
CA VAL A 34 -8.56 15.27 -6.76
C VAL A 34 -9.05 14.90 -5.35
N LEU A 35 -8.12 14.72 -4.41
CA LEU A 35 -8.47 14.39 -3.03
C LEU A 35 -9.13 15.56 -2.30
N ARG A 36 -8.83 16.80 -2.71
CA ARG A 36 -9.46 18.02 -2.16
C ARG A 36 -10.78 18.33 -2.86
N GLU A 37 -10.83 18.08 -4.17
CA GLU A 37 -12.02 18.30 -5.00
C GLU A 37 -13.13 17.28 -4.70
N THR A 38 -12.77 16.08 -4.26
CA THR A 38 -13.70 14.99 -3.95
C THR A 38 -13.42 14.37 -2.57
N PRO A 39 -13.60 15.13 -1.47
CA PRO A 39 -13.26 14.68 -0.13
C PRO A 39 -14.08 13.45 0.31
N ASP A 40 -15.34 13.37 -0.14
CA ASP A 40 -16.27 12.28 0.19
C ASP A 40 -16.05 11.02 -0.66
N HIS A 41 -15.19 11.08 -1.69
CA HIS A 41 -14.86 9.91 -2.49
C HIS A 41 -13.73 9.13 -1.81
N PRO A 42 -13.89 7.81 -1.62
CA PRO A 42 -12.81 6.98 -1.10
C PRO A 42 -11.65 6.97 -2.09
N ALA A 43 -10.43 7.00 -1.55
CA ALA A 43 -9.22 7.02 -2.35
C ALA A 43 -8.22 5.99 -1.83
N VAL A 44 -7.46 5.39 -2.75
CA VAL A 44 -6.40 4.43 -2.44
C VAL A 44 -5.07 5.00 -2.93
N ILE A 45 -4.20 5.37 -2.00
CA ILE A 45 -2.78 5.60 -2.30
C ILE A 45 -2.10 4.23 -2.30
N TYR A 46 -1.54 3.85 -3.44
CA TYR A 46 -0.77 2.62 -3.56
C TYR A 46 0.65 2.87 -4.03
N PHE A 47 1.61 2.17 -3.43
CA PHE A 47 3.03 2.45 -3.62
C PHE A 47 3.91 1.20 -3.56
N ASN A 48 5.12 1.30 -4.10
CA ASN A 48 6.15 0.27 -4.01
C ASN A 48 6.66 0.17 -2.57
N HIS A 49 6.90 -1.05 -2.09
CA HIS A 49 7.42 -1.24 -0.73
C HIS A 49 8.83 -1.82 -0.80
N SER A 50 9.84 -0.99 -0.52
CA SER A 50 11.26 -1.35 -0.62
C SER A 50 11.99 -1.18 0.72
N ALA A 51 11.52 -0.32 1.61
CA ALA A 51 12.17 -0.01 2.88
C ALA A 51 11.20 -0.03 4.08
N ILE A 52 11.75 -0.02 5.30
CA ILE A 52 10.95 -0.07 6.54
C ILE A 52 10.17 1.23 6.74
N ASP A 53 10.77 2.33 6.32
CA ASP A 53 10.31 3.70 6.53
C ASP A 53 9.30 4.17 5.47
N ASP A 54 9.03 3.39 4.42
CA ASP A 54 8.09 3.78 3.36
C ASP A 54 6.72 4.24 3.91
N PRO A 55 6.04 3.51 4.82
CA PRO A 55 4.73 3.94 5.31
C PRO A 55 4.79 5.28 6.06
N VAL A 56 5.88 5.52 6.82
CA VAL A 56 6.09 6.79 7.54
C VAL A 56 6.36 7.92 6.56
N LEU A 57 7.16 7.67 5.52
CA LEU A 57 7.42 8.63 4.45
C LEU A 57 6.13 9.02 3.72
N VAL A 58 5.28 8.05 3.37
CA VAL A 58 3.99 8.31 2.70
C VAL A 58 3.08 9.14 3.59
N VAL A 59 2.88 8.75 4.85
CA VAL A 59 2.02 9.51 5.77
C VAL A 59 2.56 10.93 5.98
N SER A 60 3.87 11.09 6.18
CA SER A 60 4.50 12.42 6.35
C SER A 60 4.36 13.28 5.10
N PHE A 61 4.47 12.67 3.92
CA PHE A 61 4.27 13.34 2.64
C PHE A 61 2.82 13.79 2.48
N LEU A 62 1.85 12.91 2.73
CA LEU A 62 0.43 13.24 2.65
C LEU A 62 0.02 14.29 3.69
N GLN A 63 0.61 14.27 4.90
CA GLN A 63 0.37 15.30 5.92
C GLN A 63 0.77 16.70 5.43
N ARG A 64 1.82 16.79 4.62
CA ARG A 64 2.30 18.06 4.07
C ARG A 64 1.40 18.59 2.96
N PHE A 65 0.80 17.71 2.16
CA PHE A 65 0.09 18.13 0.93
C PHE A 65 -1.42 18.01 1.01
N VAL A 66 -1.97 17.03 1.74
CA VAL A 66 -3.42 16.79 1.89
C VAL A 66 -3.77 16.44 3.35
N PRO A 67 -3.37 17.27 4.34
CA PRO A 67 -3.59 17.00 5.76
C PRO A 67 -5.06 16.74 6.12
N GLU A 68 -5.98 17.39 5.41
CA GLU A 68 -7.43 17.24 5.56
C GLU A 68 -7.95 15.84 5.25
N ARG A 69 -7.18 15.00 4.55
CA ARG A 69 -7.55 13.60 4.24
C ARG A 69 -7.04 12.60 5.27
N LEU A 70 -6.34 13.06 6.31
CA LEU A 70 -5.72 12.20 7.31
C LEU A 70 -6.56 11.97 8.57
N ASP A 71 -7.80 12.46 8.59
CA ASP A 71 -8.78 12.24 9.66
C ASP A 71 -9.54 10.90 9.55
N ASN A 72 -9.48 10.24 8.39
CA ASN A 72 -10.10 8.95 8.12
C ASN A 72 -9.21 8.08 7.23
N VAL A 73 -8.16 7.51 7.82
CA VAL A 73 -7.14 6.73 7.11
C VAL A 73 -7.22 5.26 7.46
N VAL A 74 -7.15 4.39 6.47
CA VAL A 74 -6.99 2.94 6.67
C VAL A 74 -5.63 2.48 6.15
N ILE A 75 -4.83 1.87 7.02
CA ILE A 75 -3.52 1.29 6.65
C ILE A 75 -3.51 -0.19 7.04
N PRO A 76 -3.79 -1.14 6.13
CA PRO A 76 -3.69 -2.56 6.44
C PRO A 76 -2.24 -2.92 6.82
N VAL A 77 -2.08 -3.55 7.97
CA VAL A 77 -0.78 -3.96 8.50
C VAL A 77 -0.68 -5.48 8.57
N SER A 78 0.52 -6.02 8.32
CA SER A 78 0.74 -7.46 8.46
C SER A 78 0.47 -7.91 9.90
N HIS A 79 -0.32 -8.97 10.06
CA HIS A 79 -0.50 -9.63 11.36
C HIS A 79 0.84 -10.00 12.01
N HIS A 80 1.85 -10.38 11.20
CA HIS A 80 3.18 -10.69 11.70
C HIS A 80 3.85 -9.50 12.39
N HIS A 81 3.76 -8.32 11.77
CA HIS A 81 4.40 -7.09 12.25
C HIS A 81 3.61 -6.41 13.37
N ALA A 82 2.31 -6.66 13.45
CA ALA A 82 1.46 -6.17 14.53
C ALA A 82 1.74 -6.87 15.87
N GLN A 83 2.33 -8.06 15.87
CA GLN A 83 2.71 -8.76 17.09
C GLN A 83 3.96 -8.12 17.71
N PHE A 84 3.82 -7.64 18.95
CA PHE A 84 4.90 -7.00 19.73
C PHE A 84 6.19 -7.84 19.80
N LYS A 85 6.03 -9.16 19.88
CA LYS A 85 7.14 -10.12 19.94
C LYS A 85 8.04 -10.09 18.68
N ASN A 86 7.54 -9.60 17.55
CA ASN A 86 8.26 -9.61 16.29
C ASN A 86 8.86 -8.23 15.96
N TYR A 87 8.15 -7.14 16.27
CA TYR A 87 8.60 -5.76 16.00
C TYR A 87 8.09 -4.77 17.06
N ALA A 88 8.79 -4.65 18.20
CA ALA A 88 8.38 -3.83 19.33
C ALA A 88 8.06 -2.37 18.94
N LEU A 89 8.94 -1.69 18.19
CA LEU A 89 8.72 -0.30 17.76
C LEU A 89 7.51 -0.16 16.82
N TYR A 90 7.35 -1.08 15.87
CA TYR A 90 6.22 -1.06 14.92
C TYR A 90 4.90 -1.34 15.64
N SER A 91 4.88 -2.29 16.58
CA SER A 91 3.70 -2.60 17.40
C SER A 91 3.30 -1.49 18.36
N VAL A 92 4.26 -0.67 18.82
CA VAL A 92 3.98 0.54 19.60
C VAL A 92 3.42 1.63 18.69
N LEU A 93 3.96 1.82 17.49
CA LEU A 93 3.43 2.78 16.52
C LEU A 93 2.03 2.39 16.02
N THR A 94 1.79 1.12 15.72
CA THR A 94 0.44 0.62 15.33
C THR A 94 -0.51 0.57 16.51
N GLY A 95 -0.01 0.37 17.74
CA GLY A 95 -0.78 0.40 18.97
C GLY A 95 -1.21 1.82 19.37
N LEU A 96 -0.29 2.80 19.28
CA LEU A 96 -0.58 4.22 19.52
C LEU A 96 -1.38 4.85 18.37
N GLY A 97 -1.14 4.42 17.13
CA GLY A 97 -1.91 4.85 15.95
C GLY A 97 -3.26 4.14 15.81
N ARG A 98 -3.56 3.10 16.60
CA ARG A 98 -4.88 2.44 16.60
C ARG A 98 -5.89 3.37 17.27
N ASN A 99 -6.78 3.95 16.47
CA ASN A 99 -7.89 4.80 16.93
C ASN A 99 -7.48 6.14 17.56
N GLN A 100 -6.28 6.64 17.26
CA GLN A 100 -5.92 8.05 17.51
C GLN A 100 -5.67 8.76 16.17
N ALA A 101 -6.05 10.04 16.09
CA ALA A 101 -5.87 10.90 14.92
C ALA A 101 -6.47 10.40 13.59
N GLY A 102 -7.53 9.56 13.61
CA GLY A 102 -8.21 9.13 12.39
C GLY A 102 -7.65 7.88 11.70
N PHE A 103 -6.61 7.25 12.27
CA PHE A 103 -5.96 6.09 11.67
C PHE A 103 -6.57 4.76 12.15
N GLN A 104 -6.91 3.92 11.19
CA GLN A 104 -7.43 2.57 11.37
C GLN A 104 -6.43 1.59 10.75
N MET A 105 -5.78 0.77 11.60
CA MET A 105 -4.73 -0.16 11.16
C MET A 105 -5.17 -1.62 11.33
N PRO A 106 -6.04 -2.15 10.44
CA PRO A 106 -6.50 -3.52 10.51
C PRO A 106 -5.35 -4.50 10.20
N GLU A 107 -5.32 -5.61 10.93
CA GLU A 107 -4.38 -6.68 10.67
C GLU A 107 -4.85 -7.54 9.49
N VAL A 108 -3.95 -7.82 8.56
CA VAL A 108 -4.17 -8.67 7.40
C VAL A 108 -3.12 -9.77 7.31
N VAL A 109 -3.49 -10.89 6.69
CA VAL A 109 -2.58 -12.01 6.43
C VAL A 109 -2.20 -12.03 4.97
N GLN A 110 -0.90 -11.88 4.70
CA GLN A 110 -0.36 -11.99 3.35
C GLN A 110 -0.52 -13.40 2.78
N SER A 111 -0.80 -13.47 1.48
CA SER A 111 -1.03 -14.70 0.73
C SER A 111 0.10 -15.72 0.89
N TYR A 112 1.36 -15.27 0.87
CA TYR A 112 2.54 -16.12 1.00
C TYR A 112 2.70 -16.73 2.39
N ARG A 113 1.98 -16.25 3.42
CA ARG A 113 1.95 -16.83 4.78
C ARG A 113 0.82 -17.83 4.98
N ARG A 114 -0.09 -17.94 4.02
CA ARG A 114 -1.15 -18.97 4.00
C ARG A 114 -0.63 -20.30 3.43
N ARG A 115 0.58 -20.28 2.86
CA ARG A 115 1.23 -21.40 2.16
C ARG A 115 2.71 -21.40 2.56
N GLY A 116 3.41 -22.53 2.44
CA GLY A 116 4.85 -22.63 2.74
C GLY A 116 5.17 -23.37 4.04
N GLU A 117 6.39 -23.19 4.56
CA GLU A 117 6.95 -24.00 5.65
C GLU A 117 6.24 -23.80 7.00
N ASN A 118 5.73 -22.59 7.28
CA ASN A 118 5.06 -22.26 8.53
C ASN A 118 3.76 -21.48 8.24
N PRO A 119 2.72 -22.15 7.71
CA PRO A 119 1.47 -21.48 7.35
C PRO A 119 0.76 -21.00 8.63
N ILE A 120 0.15 -19.82 8.55
CA ILE A 120 -0.73 -19.35 9.63
C ILE A 120 -1.98 -20.23 9.72
N ASP A 121 -2.56 -20.35 10.93
CA ASP A 121 -3.84 -21.03 11.13
C ASP A 121 -4.92 -20.43 10.21
N PRO A 122 -5.57 -21.26 9.35
CA PRO A 122 -6.64 -20.82 8.46
C PRO A 122 -7.80 -20.11 9.17
N ARG A 123 -8.10 -20.48 10.42
CA ARG A 123 -9.14 -19.84 11.24
C ARG A 123 -8.77 -18.39 11.59
N ILE A 124 -7.50 -18.16 11.93
CA ILE A 124 -6.97 -16.82 12.18
C ILE A 124 -7.03 -16.00 10.89
N SER A 125 -6.54 -16.56 9.78
CA SER A 125 -6.59 -15.89 8.47
C SER A 125 -8.00 -15.47 8.08
N ARG A 126 -8.98 -16.39 8.16
CA ARG A 126 -10.39 -16.10 7.84
C ARG A 126 -10.95 -15.02 8.76
N THR A 127 -10.68 -15.11 10.06
CA THR A 127 -11.16 -14.12 11.04
C THR A 127 -10.62 -12.72 10.72
N LEU A 128 -9.36 -12.61 10.34
CA LEU A 128 -8.74 -11.33 9.98
C LEU A 128 -9.28 -10.79 8.65
N ASP A 129 -9.45 -11.65 7.64
CA ASP A 129 -10.07 -11.29 6.37
C ASP A 129 -11.51 -10.77 6.58
N ASP A 130 -12.32 -11.44 7.39
CA ASP A 130 -13.69 -11.03 7.71
C ASP A 130 -13.74 -9.71 8.50
N LYS A 131 -12.77 -9.47 9.38
CA LYS A 131 -12.64 -8.20 10.11
C LYS A 131 -12.26 -7.06 9.16
N PHE A 132 -11.27 -7.29 8.30
CA PHE A 132 -10.86 -6.30 7.30
C PHE A 132 -11.99 -5.97 6.33
N ALA A 133 -12.67 -6.99 5.79
CA ALA A 133 -13.79 -6.79 4.88
C ALA A 133 -14.95 -6.02 5.54
N ARG A 134 -15.29 -6.33 6.81
CA ARG A 134 -16.29 -5.57 7.56
C ARG A 134 -15.89 -4.12 7.77
N LEU A 135 -14.63 -3.89 8.19
CA LEU A 135 -14.09 -2.56 8.36
C LEU A 135 -14.20 -1.76 7.07
N ILE A 136 -13.62 -2.26 5.99
CA ILE A 136 -13.61 -1.61 4.67
C ILE A 136 -15.04 -1.30 4.21
N ASN A 137 -15.98 -2.25 4.30
CA ASN A 137 -17.39 -1.97 3.96
C ASN A 137 -18.02 -0.87 4.82
N SER A 138 -17.67 -0.80 6.12
CA SER A 138 -18.24 0.18 7.04
C SER A 138 -17.69 1.59 6.86
N VAL A 139 -16.39 1.72 6.52
CA VAL A 139 -15.73 3.02 6.42
C VAL A 139 -15.78 3.60 5.01
N MET A 140 -15.89 2.77 3.96
CA MET A 140 -15.88 3.27 2.57
C MET A 140 -16.91 4.38 2.28
N PRO A 141 -18.15 4.35 2.81
CA PRO A 141 -19.13 5.42 2.58
C PRO A 141 -18.71 6.79 3.10
N SER A 142 -17.75 6.88 4.02
CA SER A 142 -17.25 8.14 4.57
C SER A 142 -15.97 8.65 3.88
N GLY A 143 -15.71 8.22 2.63
CA GLY A 143 -14.60 8.72 1.82
C GLY A 143 -13.17 8.47 2.36
N PRO A 144 -12.84 7.31 2.95
CA PRO A 144 -11.55 7.07 3.60
C PRO A 144 -10.39 7.16 2.61
N LEU A 145 -9.24 7.56 3.13
CA LEU A 145 -7.95 7.40 2.47
C LEU A 145 -7.34 6.05 2.87
N ILE A 146 -7.17 5.15 1.90
CA ILE A 146 -6.56 3.84 2.13
C ILE A 146 -5.12 3.90 1.63
N ILE A 147 -4.16 3.60 2.50
CA ILE A 147 -2.73 3.57 2.14
C ILE A 147 -2.28 2.11 2.12
N ILE A 148 -1.92 1.60 0.94
CA ILE A 148 -1.64 0.17 0.75
C ILE A 148 -0.40 -0.06 -0.12
N PHE A 149 0.39 -1.07 0.22
CA PHE A 149 1.46 -1.57 -0.63
C PHE A 149 1.02 -2.91 -1.22
N PRO A 150 0.64 -2.97 -2.51
CA PRO A 150 0.04 -4.17 -3.10
C PRO A 150 0.94 -5.41 -3.05
N GLU A 151 2.26 -5.23 -2.97
CA GLU A 151 3.23 -6.32 -2.87
C GLU A 151 3.07 -7.13 -1.57
N GLY A 152 2.53 -6.56 -0.48
CA GLY A 152 2.37 -7.23 0.82
C GLY A 152 3.69 -7.56 1.55
N HIS A 153 4.84 -7.34 0.93
CA HIS A 153 6.17 -7.53 1.48
C HIS A 153 7.14 -6.48 0.92
N ARG A 154 8.29 -6.30 1.59
CA ARG A 154 9.35 -5.41 1.12
C ARG A 154 10.15 -6.11 0.03
N SER A 155 10.37 -5.45 -1.10
CA SER A 155 11.30 -5.93 -2.11
C SER A 155 12.74 -5.81 -1.60
N GLU A 156 13.47 -6.94 -1.59
CA GLU A 156 14.90 -6.91 -1.22
C GLU A 156 15.74 -6.13 -2.25
N GLY A 157 15.30 -6.05 -3.51
CA GLY A 157 16.04 -5.43 -4.62
C GLY A 157 15.50 -4.07 -5.08
N ALA A 158 14.50 -3.51 -4.39
CA ALA A 158 13.71 -2.35 -4.82
C ALA A 158 12.91 -2.53 -6.12
N SER A 159 13.02 -3.67 -6.80
CA SER A 159 12.19 -4.01 -7.95
C SER A 159 10.82 -4.56 -7.52
N LEU A 160 9.76 -4.20 -8.23
CA LEU A 160 8.39 -4.61 -7.91
C LEU A 160 8.23 -6.14 -7.91
N MET A 161 7.66 -6.67 -6.83
CA MET A 161 7.17 -8.04 -6.69
C MET A 161 5.74 -8.20 -7.22
N PRO A 162 5.28 -9.42 -7.55
CA PRO A 162 3.90 -9.65 -7.98
C PRO A 162 2.91 -9.17 -6.90
N ALA A 163 1.82 -8.52 -7.30
CA ALA A 163 0.85 -7.97 -6.35
C ALA A 163 0.06 -9.08 -5.67
N GLU A 164 -0.32 -8.84 -4.43
CA GLU A 164 -1.43 -9.54 -3.81
C GLU A 164 -2.78 -8.96 -4.25
N SER A 165 -3.81 -9.78 -4.19
CA SER A 165 -5.16 -9.44 -4.65
C SER A 165 -5.91 -8.45 -3.77
N GLY A 166 -5.33 -8.04 -2.64
CA GLY A 166 -5.97 -7.22 -1.62
C GLY A 166 -6.43 -5.85 -2.13
N VAL A 167 -5.60 -5.16 -2.92
CA VAL A 167 -5.96 -3.85 -3.48
C VAL A 167 -7.09 -3.98 -4.52
N GLY A 168 -7.09 -5.06 -5.32
CA GLY A 168 -8.19 -5.36 -6.23
C GLY A 168 -9.48 -5.75 -5.50
N ALA A 169 -9.40 -6.41 -4.34
CA ALA A 169 -10.55 -6.68 -3.50
C ALA A 169 -11.19 -5.39 -2.96
N VAL A 170 -10.38 -4.38 -2.61
CA VAL A 170 -10.86 -3.04 -2.22
C VAL A 170 -11.61 -2.38 -3.38
N ALA A 171 -11.09 -2.42 -4.60
CA ALA A 171 -11.78 -1.89 -5.78
C ALA A 171 -13.15 -2.54 -6.01
N ARG A 172 -13.26 -3.87 -5.81
CA ARG A 172 -14.54 -4.59 -5.92
C ARG A 172 -15.55 -4.16 -4.85
N VAL A 173 -15.08 -3.84 -3.63
CA VAL A 173 -15.94 -3.28 -2.59
C VAL A 173 -16.42 -1.88 -3.00
N MET A 174 -15.53 -1.02 -3.48
CA MET A 174 -15.93 0.30 -4.00
C MET A 174 -16.99 0.16 -5.10
N LYS A 175 -16.76 -0.72 -6.08
CA LYS A 175 -17.73 -1.01 -7.15
C LYS A 175 -19.10 -1.38 -6.58
N LYS A 176 -19.14 -2.36 -5.67
CA LYS A 176 -20.38 -2.82 -5.04
C LYS A 176 -21.13 -1.70 -4.31
N LEU A 177 -20.41 -0.82 -3.62
CA LEU A 177 -21.01 0.30 -2.90
C LEU A 177 -21.47 1.41 -3.83
N LYS A 178 -20.73 1.66 -4.91
CA LYS A 178 -21.14 2.59 -5.98
C LYS A 178 -22.41 2.11 -6.67
N ASP A 179 -22.48 0.82 -7.02
CA ASP A 179 -23.67 0.21 -7.65
C ASP A 179 -24.93 0.31 -6.75
N LYS A 180 -24.73 0.42 -5.42
CA LYS A 180 -25.79 0.64 -4.44
C LYS A 180 -26.10 2.12 -4.16
N GLY A 181 -25.40 3.05 -4.80
CA GLY A 181 -25.51 4.48 -4.54
C GLY A 181 -24.97 4.92 -3.18
N GLN A 182 -24.13 4.10 -2.52
CA GLN A 182 -23.58 4.40 -1.20
C GLN A 182 -22.30 5.24 -1.27
N ILE A 183 -21.67 5.32 -2.45
CA ILE A 183 -20.55 6.23 -2.77
C ILE A 183 -20.73 6.78 -4.18
N GLY A 184 -20.24 7.99 -4.45
CA GLY A 184 -20.32 8.63 -5.77
C GLY A 184 -19.28 8.10 -6.78
N GLY A 185 -18.12 7.66 -6.29
CA GLY A 185 -17.01 7.18 -7.10
C GLY A 185 -15.85 6.70 -6.22
N GLY A 186 -14.64 6.66 -6.79
CA GLY A 186 -13.43 6.38 -6.03
C GLY A 186 -12.18 6.49 -6.91
N PHE A 187 -11.03 6.66 -6.27
CA PHE A 187 -9.76 6.90 -6.95
C PHE A 187 -8.66 5.96 -6.48
N PHE A 188 -7.76 5.62 -7.39
CA PHE A 188 -6.52 4.90 -7.12
C PHE A 188 -5.36 5.76 -7.60
N ILE A 189 -4.49 6.18 -6.70
CA ILE A 189 -3.41 7.11 -6.98
C ILE A 189 -2.07 6.40 -6.78
N PRO A 190 -1.29 6.18 -7.86
CA PRO A 190 0.05 5.62 -7.75
C PRO A 190 1.00 6.62 -7.10
N LEU A 191 1.78 6.15 -6.13
CA LEU A 191 2.86 6.88 -5.50
C LEU A 191 4.12 6.03 -5.57
N SER A 192 5.23 6.55 -6.09
CA SER A 192 6.51 5.87 -6.06
C SER A 192 7.46 6.49 -5.04
N ILE A 193 8.29 5.65 -4.43
CA ILE A 193 9.35 6.04 -3.49
C ILE A 193 10.67 5.47 -4.01
N VAL A 194 11.63 6.36 -4.27
CA VAL A 194 12.95 5.99 -4.79
C VAL A 194 14.04 6.60 -3.91
N PHE A 195 14.89 5.77 -3.34
CA PHE A 195 16.03 6.20 -2.54
C PHE A 195 17.29 6.33 -3.39
N ASP A 196 17.99 7.47 -3.32
CA ASP A 196 19.20 7.72 -4.13
C ASP A 196 20.34 6.72 -3.85
N ASN A 197 20.36 6.13 -2.65
CA ASN A 197 21.35 5.14 -2.22
C ASN A 197 20.67 3.96 -1.51
N PHE A 198 19.71 3.33 -2.20
CA PHE A 198 18.94 2.21 -1.68
C PHE A 198 19.83 1.08 -1.11
N LYS A 199 19.42 0.54 0.04
CA LYS A 199 20.09 -0.56 0.74
C LYS A 199 19.00 -1.41 1.39
N SER A 200 18.80 -2.60 0.82
CA SER A 200 17.81 -3.57 1.24
C SER A 200 17.68 -3.72 2.77
N GLY A 201 16.44 -3.72 3.24
CA GLY A 201 16.11 -4.05 4.64
C GLY A 201 16.54 -3.02 5.68
N LYS A 202 17.10 -1.88 5.29
CA LYS A 202 17.56 -0.83 6.22
C LYS A 202 16.57 0.31 6.36
N ILE A 203 16.71 1.02 7.47
CA ILE A 203 16.15 2.37 7.64
C ILE A 203 17.08 3.34 6.90
N HIS A 204 16.51 4.17 6.05
CA HIS A 204 17.18 5.14 5.20
C HIS A 204 17.24 6.55 5.81
N TYR A 205 16.57 6.77 6.94
CA TYR A 205 16.63 7.98 7.75
C TYR A 205 18.06 8.37 8.13
N ARG A 206 18.49 9.59 7.76
CA ARG A 206 19.83 10.11 8.09
C ARG A 206 19.74 11.54 8.65
N PRO A 207 19.69 11.72 9.98
CA PRO A 207 19.41 13.02 10.60
C PRO A 207 20.50 14.08 10.36
N ILE A 208 21.73 13.66 10.01
CA ILE A 208 22.88 14.57 9.83
C ILE A 208 23.10 14.95 8.36
N ARG A 209 22.86 14.01 7.43
CA ARG A 209 23.20 14.19 6.00
C ARG A 209 21.98 14.24 5.07
N GLY A 210 20.81 13.88 5.56
CA GLY A 210 19.62 13.63 4.75
C GLY A 210 19.75 12.37 3.90
N GLY A 211 18.78 11.47 3.97
CA GLY A 211 18.61 10.43 2.96
C GLY A 211 17.93 11.04 1.74
N GLY A 212 18.57 11.03 0.57
CA GLY A 212 17.93 11.46 -0.68
C GLY A 212 16.79 10.53 -1.05
N VAL A 213 15.58 11.06 -1.14
CA VAL A 213 14.37 10.32 -1.52
C VAL A 213 13.59 11.13 -2.54
N THR A 214 13.21 10.49 -3.63
CA THR A 214 12.28 11.04 -4.62
C THR A 214 10.93 10.36 -4.47
N ILE A 215 9.89 11.15 -4.24
CA ILE A 215 8.49 10.73 -4.27
C ILE A 215 7.86 11.25 -5.57
N ARG A 216 7.22 10.37 -6.34
CA ARG A 216 6.44 10.79 -7.52
C ARG A 216 5.00 10.34 -7.35
N ILE A 217 4.07 11.19 -7.76
CA ILE A 217 2.64 10.89 -7.81
C ILE A 217 2.24 10.79 -9.27
N GLY A 218 1.65 9.66 -9.66
CA GLY A 218 1.11 9.50 -11.00
C GLY A 218 -0.34 9.95 -11.10
N GLU A 219 -0.89 9.87 -12.30
CA GLU A 219 -2.27 10.31 -12.56
C GLU A 219 -3.29 9.48 -11.75
N PRO A 220 -4.30 10.12 -11.14
CA PRO A 220 -5.38 9.41 -10.46
C PRO A 220 -6.17 8.56 -11.45
N ILE A 221 -6.43 7.31 -11.09
CA ILE A 221 -7.24 6.39 -11.87
C ILE A 221 -8.62 6.34 -11.22
N THR A 222 -9.66 6.68 -11.98
CA THR A 222 -11.03 6.53 -11.47
C THR A 222 -11.40 5.04 -11.39
N LEU A 223 -12.32 4.71 -10.48
CA LEU A 223 -12.83 3.34 -10.36
C LEU A 223 -13.35 2.77 -11.68
N GLU A 224 -13.99 3.59 -12.52
CA GLU A 224 -14.58 3.16 -13.78
C GLU A 224 -13.51 2.83 -14.83
N SER A 225 -12.52 3.70 -14.98
CA SER A 225 -11.36 3.45 -15.86
C SER A 225 -10.61 2.21 -15.38
N LEU A 226 -10.36 2.10 -14.08
CA LEU A 226 -9.70 0.92 -13.49
C LEU A 226 -10.42 -0.38 -13.84
N LEU A 227 -11.73 -0.45 -13.63
CA LEU A 227 -12.51 -1.66 -13.88
C LEU A 227 -12.58 -1.98 -15.39
N SER A 228 -12.75 -0.96 -16.24
CA SER A 228 -12.80 -1.13 -17.69
C SER A 228 -11.47 -1.65 -18.23
N GLU A 229 -10.37 -1.00 -17.89
CA GLU A 229 -9.05 -1.30 -18.47
C GLU A 229 -8.48 -2.62 -17.92
N SER A 230 -8.62 -2.88 -16.62
CA SER A 230 -8.16 -4.16 -16.03
C SER A 230 -8.96 -5.37 -16.54
N SER A 231 -10.22 -5.19 -16.94
CA SER A 231 -11.03 -6.28 -17.48
C SER A 231 -10.45 -6.86 -18.78
N GLN A 232 -9.78 -6.02 -19.57
CA GLN A 232 -9.17 -6.34 -20.86
C GLN A 232 -7.78 -7.00 -20.71
N ARG A 233 -7.26 -7.16 -19.49
CA ARG A 233 -5.91 -7.69 -19.24
C ARG A 233 -5.92 -9.15 -18.85
N GLY A 234 -5.44 -10.02 -19.73
CA GLY A 234 -5.13 -11.42 -19.43
C GLY A 234 -6.29 -12.25 -18.85
N GLU A 235 -5.97 -13.44 -18.37
CA GLU A 235 -6.90 -14.36 -17.71
C GLU A 235 -6.68 -14.34 -16.19
N GLY A 236 -7.68 -14.74 -15.41
CA GLY A 236 -7.58 -14.83 -13.95
C GLY A 236 -8.72 -14.15 -13.19
N LYS A 237 -8.63 -14.18 -11.86
CA LYS A 237 -9.66 -13.55 -11.01
C LYS A 237 -9.60 -12.04 -11.17
N GLU A 238 -10.77 -11.41 -11.19
CA GLU A 238 -10.91 -9.95 -11.32
C GLU A 238 -10.03 -9.16 -10.35
N ALA A 239 -9.99 -9.54 -9.07
CA ALA A 239 -9.15 -8.86 -8.06
C ALA A 239 -7.64 -8.96 -8.37
N ASP A 240 -7.19 -10.07 -8.94
CA ASP A 240 -5.78 -10.25 -9.32
C ASP A 240 -5.46 -9.34 -10.52
N LYS A 241 -6.34 -9.33 -11.54
CA LYS A 241 -6.21 -8.45 -12.71
C LYS A 241 -6.14 -6.98 -12.35
N ILE A 242 -7.04 -6.52 -11.48
CA ILE A 242 -7.04 -5.14 -10.98
C ILE A 242 -5.72 -4.83 -10.27
N SER A 243 -5.25 -5.72 -9.41
CA SER A 243 -4.02 -5.50 -8.65
C SER A 243 -2.78 -5.45 -9.55
N HIS A 244 -2.69 -6.31 -10.55
CA HIS A 244 -1.61 -6.28 -11.54
C HIS A 244 -1.67 -5.05 -12.44
N TYR A 245 -2.87 -4.61 -12.84
CA TYR A 245 -3.03 -3.38 -13.59
C TYR A 245 -2.57 -2.17 -12.79
N LEU A 246 -2.94 -2.05 -11.52
CA LEU A 246 -2.43 -0.97 -10.66
C LEU A 246 -0.90 -0.97 -10.59
N MET A 247 -0.27 -2.14 -10.44
CA MET A 247 1.19 -2.22 -10.44
C MET A 247 1.82 -1.89 -11.79
N GLU A 248 1.19 -2.25 -12.91
CA GLU A 248 1.60 -1.81 -14.25
C GLU A 248 1.57 -0.27 -14.33
N ARG A 249 0.50 0.38 -13.86
CA ARG A 249 0.40 1.84 -13.78
C ARG A 249 1.48 2.47 -12.89
N LEU A 250 1.88 1.78 -11.82
CA LEU A 250 2.98 2.22 -10.95
C LEU A 250 4.33 2.26 -11.68
N THR A 251 4.54 1.40 -12.70
CA THR A 251 5.80 1.38 -13.46
C THR A 251 6.05 2.67 -14.24
N GLU A 252 4.99 3.40 -14.61
CA GLU A 252 5.11 4.65 -15.39
C GLU A 252 5.82 5.77 -14.62
N ILE A 253 5.76 5.73 -13.29
CA ILE A 253 6.42 6.70 -12.41
C ILE A 253 7.64 6.11 -11.68
N LEU A 254 7.99 4.86 -11.98
CA LEU A 254 9.16 4.19 -11.44
C LEU A 254 10.30 4.14 -12.48
N PRO A 255 11.56 4.18 -12.04
CA PRO A 255 12.70 3.83 -12.90
C PRO A 255 12.53 2.41 -13.46
N GLU A 256 12.98 2.19 -14.70
CA GLU A 256 12.89 0.89 -15.37
C GLU A 256 13.54 -0.25 -14.58
N SER A 257 14.65 0.03 -13.90
CA SER A 257 15.34 -0.92 -13.02
C SER A 257 14.48 -1.42 -11.84
N MET A 258 13.41 -0.70 -11.49
CA MET A 258 12.48 -1.05 -10.43
C MET A 258 11.23 -1.76 -10.96
N HIS A 259 11.04 -1.94 -12.27
CA HIS A 259 9.80 -2.51 -12.82
C HIS A 259 9.58 -3.98 -12.44
N GLY A 260 10.66 -4.73 -12.18
CA GLY A 260 10.58 -6.12 -11.71
C GLY A 260 9.70 -7.00 -12.60
N PHE A 261 8.71 -7.67 -12.00
CA PHE A 261 7.78 -8.54 -12.72
C PHE A 261 6.77 -7.79 -13.60
N TYR A 262 6.74 -6.46 -13.56
CA TYR A 262 5.93 -5.64 -14.43
C TYR A 262 6.72 -5.01 -15.58
N HIS A 263 8.00 -5.38 -15.72
CA HIS A 263 8.75 -5.04 -16.92
C HIS A 263 8.05 -5.58 -18.17
N LYS A 264 8.11 -4.83 -19.29
CA LYS A 264 7.37 -5.15 -20.53
C LYS A 264 7.57 -6.58 -21.03
N SER A 265 8.78 -7.13 -20.87
CA SER A 265 9.10 -8.51 -21.28
C SER A 265 8.45 -9.59 -20.42
N LEU A 266 8.02 -9.27 -19.19
CA LEU A 266 7.44 -10.22 -18.24
C LEU A 266 5.94 -10.02 -18.02
N LEU A 267 5.39 -8.88 -18.45
CA LEU A 267 4.04 -8.43 -18.12
C LEU A 267 2.95 -9.47 -18.46
N ALA A 268 2.99 -10.05 -19.66
CA ALA A 268 2.04 -11.08 -20.07
C ALA A 268 2.09 -12.32 -19.16
N HIS A 269 3.29 -12.73 -18.74
CA HIS A 269 3.47 -13.84 -17.81
C HIS A 269 2.98 -13.51 -16.40
N THR A 270 3.15 -12.27 -15.96
CA THR A 270 2.66 -11.79 -14.66
C THR A 270 1.14 -11.83 -14.61
N TYR A 271 0.45 -11.33 -15.64
CA TYR A 271 -1.01 -11.45 -15.74
C TYR A 271 -1.48 -12.90 -15.85
N ALA A 272 -0.71 -13.78 -16.50
CA ALA A 272 -0.99 -15.22 -16.53
C ALA A 272 -0.75 -15.93 -15.17
N GLY A 273 -0.31 -15.21 -14.14
CA GLY A 273 -0.05 -15.75 -12.82
C GLY A 273 1.16 -16.70 -12.74
N ARG A 274 2.14 -16.53 -13.66
CA ARG A 274 3.41 -17.31 -13.67
C ARG A 274 4.19 -17.14 -12.38
N PHE A 275 4.20 -15.93 -11.83
CA PHE A 275 4.99 -15.57 -10.66
C PHE A 275 4.15 -15.58 -9.39
N GLU A 276 4.60 -16.29 -8.36
CA GLU A 276 3.90 -16.42 -7.09
C GLU A 276 4.84 -16.17 -5.91
N GLN A 277 4.44 -15.30 -4.98
CA GLN A 277 5.18 -15.11 -3.74
C GLN A 277 5.03 -16.31 -2.79
N ARG A 278 6.13 -16.76 -2.18
CA ARG A 278 6.16 -17.85 -1.19
C ARG A 278 7.04 -17.50 0.00
N SER A 279 6.71 -18.06 1.16
CA SER A 279 7.61 -18.07 2.32
C SER A 279 8.80 -19.00 2.02
N GLY A 280 10.01 -18.45 2.05
CA GLY A 280 11.28 -19.19 2.00
C GLY A 280 11.95 -19.27 3.38
N GLU A 281 13.18 -19.77 3.39
CA GLU A 281 13.95 -19.95 4.63
C GLU A 281 14.08 -18.66 5.43
N LYS A 282 14.05 -18.79 6.77
CA LYS A 282 14.21 -17.68 7.73
C LYS A 282 13.22 -16.53 7.53
N GLY A 283 12.05 -16.81 6.96
CA GLY A 283 10.98 -15.84 6.77
C GLY A 283 11.21 -14.87 5.60
N LYS A 284 12.18 -15.15 4.73
CA LYS A 284 12.33 -14.42 3.46
C LYS A 284 11.14 -14.70 2.55
N VAL A 285 10.76 -13.73 1.74
CA VAL A 285 9.80 -13.96 0.66
C VAL A 285 10.55 -14.15 -0.64
N ILE A 286 10.25 -15.26 -1.32
CA ILE A 286 10.80 -15.57 -2.64
C ILE A 286 9.67 -15.52 -3.66
N VAL A 287 10.01 -15.19 -4.91
CA VAL A 287 9.06 -15.29 -6.02
C VAL A 287 9.36 -16.57 -6.78
N PHE A 288 8.41 -17.49 -6.75
CA PHE A 288 8.46 -18.76 -7.46
C PHE A 288 7.93 -18.58 -8.88
N ASP A 289 8.73 -18.99 -9.86
CA ASP A 289 8.33 -19.09 -11.26
C ASP A 289 7.70 -20.48 -11.49
N LYS A 290 6.40 -20.51 -11.82
CA LYS A 290 5.65 -21.76 -12.06
C LYS A 290 6.05 -22.48 -13.35
N LEU A 291 6.73 -21.79 -14.27
CA LEU A 291 7.19 -22.32 -15.54
C LEU A 291 8.68 -21.97 -15.67
N PRO A 292 9.59 -22.66 -14.96
CA PRO A 292 11.02 -22.43 -15.16
C PRO A 292 11.31 -22.68 -16.65
N GLU A 293 11.92 -21.69 -17.31
CA GLU A 293 12.42 -21.86 -18.67
C GLU A 293 13.31 -23.10 -18.71
N LYS A 294 13.03 -23.99 -19.67
CA LYS A 294 13.78 -25.24 -19.88
C LYS A 294 15.13 -24.96 -20.53
#